data_AF-A0A954VYR7-F1
#
_entry.id   AF-A0A954VYR7-F1
#
_cell.length_a   1.000
_cell.length_b   1.000
_cell.length_c   1.000
_cell.angle_alpha   90.00
_cell.angle_beta   90.00
_cell.angle_gamma   90.00
#
_symmetry.space_group_name_H-M   'P 1'
#
loop_
_entity.id
_entity.type
_entity.pdbx_description
1 polymer ?
#
loop_
_entity_poly.entity_id
_entity_poly.type
_entity_poly.pdbx_seq_one_letter_code
_entity_poly.pdbx_strand_id
1 'polypeptide(L)' 'MRIGIFGGSFDPIHFGHLILAEACREAADLDAVWFVPTWVSPHKQ' A
#
# COMPACT_ATOMS: atom_id res chain seq x y z
N MET A 1 -8.46 -16.52 1.28
CA MET A 1 -7.33 -15.60 1.01
C MET A 1 -7.87 -14.19 0.93
N ARG A 2 -7.57 -13.33 1.91
CA ARG A 2 -7.97 -11.93 2.04
C ARG A 2 -6.77 -11.06 1.70
N ILE A 3 -6.89 -10.26 0.65
CA ILE A 3 -5.80 -9.41 0.14
C ILE A 3 -6.21 -7.94 0.31
N GLY A 4 -5.32 -7.15 0.92
CA GLY A 4 -5.42 -5.69 0.92
C GLY A 4 -4.73 -5.10 -0.32
N ILE A 5 -5.34 -4.11 -0.94
CA ILE A 5 -4.73 -3.35 -2.04
C ILE A 5 -4.27 -2.01 -1.50
N PHE A 6 -2.97 -1.75 -1.57
CA PHE A 6 -2.39 -0.47 -1.15
C PHE A 6 -1.84 0.29 -2.37
N GLY A 7 -2.66 1.20 -2.89
CA GLY A 7 -2.30 2.04 -4.02
C GLY A 7 -1.56 3.31 -3.58
N GLY A 8 -0.55 3.72 -4.36
CA GLY A 8 0.20 4.94 -4.10
C GLY A 8 1.27 5.18 -5.16
N SER A 9 1.79 6.41 -5.27
CA SER A 9 2.90 6.69 -6.17
C SER A 9 4.25 6.16 -5.67
N PHE A 10 4.39 5.99 -4.34
CA PHE A 10 5.57 5.41 -3.70
C PHE A 10 6.91 5.95 -4.26
N ASP A 11 7.03 7.27 -4.35
CA ASP A 11 8.13 7.98 -5.00
C ASP A 11 8.96 8.78 -3.95
N PRO A 12 9.86 8.13 -3.17
CA PRO A 12 10.14 6.70 -3.09
C PRO A 12 9.30 5.97 -2.02
N ILE A 13 9.31 4.63 -2.06
CA ILE A 13 8.81 3.82 -0.93
C ILE A 13 9.70 4.05 0.31
N HIS A 14 9.09 4.02 1.49
CA HIS A 14 9.78 4.28 2.76
C HIS A 14 9.08 3.58 3.93
N PHE A 15 9.68 3.57 5.12
CA PHE A 15 9.15 2.84 6.29
C PHE A 15 7.72 3.20 6.67
N GLY A 16 7.30 4.46 6.56
CA GLY A 16 5.90 4.84 6.78
C GLY A 16 4.90 4.06 5.93
N HIS A 17 5.20 3.79 4.65
CA HIS A 17 4.34 2.96 3.79
C HIS A 17 4.30 1.50 4.27
N LEU A 18 5.45 0.95 4.66
CA LEU A 18 5.56 -0.44 5.12
C LEU A 18 4.82 -0.66 6.44
N ILE A 19 4.99 0.26 7.39
CA ILE A 19 4.32 0.23 8.69
C ILE A 19 2.80 0.32 8.51
N LEU A 20 2.32 1.20 7.63
CA LEU A 20 0.90 1.33 7.36
C LEU A 20 0.32 0.05 6.73
N ALA A 21 1.00 -0.53 5.74
CA ALA A 21 0.59 -1.78 5.12
C ALA A 21 0.51 -2.92 6.14
N GLU A 22 1.51 -3.04 7.01
CA GLU A 22 1.54 -4.09 8.04
C GLU A 22 0.46 -3.89 9.10
N ALA A 23 0.28 -2.66 9.58
CA ALA A 23 -0.80 -2.34 10.53
C ALA A 23 -2.17 -2.67 9.95
N CYS A 24 -2.41 -2.38 8.66
CA CYS A 24 -3.64 -2.78 7.98
C CYS A 24 -3.77 -4.30 7.83
N ARG A 25 -2.66 -5.01 7.56
CA ARG A 25 -2.64 -6.47 7.45
C ARG A 25 -3.08 -7.12 8.77
N GLU A 26 -2.52 -6.67 9.88
CA GLU A 26 -2.86 -7.16 11.22
C GLU A 26 -4.28 -6.78 11.63
N ALA A 27 -4.66 -5.51 11.49
CA ALA A 27 -5.95 -5.01 11.95
C ALA A 27 -7.15 -5.60 11.18
N ALA A 28 -6.97 -5.96 9.91
CA ALA A 28 -8.02 -6.49 9.05
C ALA A 28 -7.92 -8.00 8.78
N ASP A 29 -7.01 -8.70 9.47
CA ASP A 29 -6.77 -10.14 9.32
C ASP A 29 -6.55 -10.54 7.85
N LEU A 30 -5.59 -9.87 7.20
CA LEU A 30 -5.26 -10.09 5.80
C LEU A 30 -4.11 -11.08 5.65
N ASP A 31 -4.22 -11.95 4.65
CA ASP A 31 -3.14 -12.89 4.29
C ASP A 31 -1.97 -12.16 3.62
N ALA A 32 -2.26 -11.09 2.86
CA ALA A 32 -1.26 -10.27 2.20
C ALA A 32 -1.74 -8.85 1.94
N VAL A 33 -0.79 -7.93 1.76
CA VAL A 33 -1.04 -6.59 1.21
C VAL A 33 -0.25 -6.45 -0.08
N TRP A 34 -0.94 -6.12 -1.17
CA TRP A 34 -0.34 -5.88 -2.46
C TRP A 34 -0.16 -4.39 -2.68
N PHE A 35 1.10 -3.99 -2.88
CA PHE A 35 1.44 -2.64 -3.28
C PHE A 35 1.18 -2.47 -4.77
N VAL A 36 0.40 -1.44 -5.13
CA VAL A 36 0.05 -1.14 -6.52
C VAL A 36 0.54 0.27 -6.85
N PRO A 37 1.73 0.42 -7.44
CA PRO A 37 2.26 1.73 -7.84
C PRO A 37 1.35 2.39 -8.87
N THR A 38 1.06 3.68 -8.69
CA THR A 38 0.33 4.46 -9.71
C THR A 38 1.25 4.82 -10.87
N TRP A 39 0.85 4.52 -12.10
CA TRP A 39 1.58 4.88 -13.32
C TRP A 39 1.74 6.41 -13.49
N VAL A 40 0.64 7.15 -13.36
CA VAL A 40 0.60 8.62 -13.29
C VAL A 40 -0.30 8.96 -12.11
N SER A 41 0.19 9.78 -11.18
CA SER A 41 -0.66 10.25 -10.08
C SER A 41 -1.75 11.15 -10.66
N PRO A 42 -3.05 10.89 -10.44
CA PRO A 42 -4.12 11.76 -10.93
C PRO A 42 -4.09 13.17 -10.31
N HIS A 43 -3.23 13.39 -9.31
CA HIS A 43 -3.11 14.64 -8.57
C HIS A 43 -1.73 15.30 -8.68
N LYS A 44 -0.76 14.68 -9.37
CA LYS A 44 0.51 15.32 -9.72
C LYS A 44 0.58 15.41 -11.25
N GLN A 45 0.63 16.64 -11.75
CA GLN A 45 0.93 16.93 -13.16
C GLN A 45 2.44 17.01 -13.36
#